data_AF-A0A954W8C5-F1
#
_entry.id   AF-A0A954W8C5-F1
#
_cell.length_a   1.000
_cell.length_b   1.000
_cell.length_c   1.000
_cell.angle_alpha   90.00
_cell.angle_beta   90.00
_cell.angle_gamma   90.00
#
_symmetry.space_group_name_H-M   'P 1'
#
loop_
_entity.id
_entity.type
_entity.pdbx_description
1 polymer ?
#
loop_
_entity_poly.entity_id
_entity_poly.type
_entity_poly.pdbx_seq_one_letter_code
_entity_poly.pdbx_strand_id
1 'polypeptide(L)'
;MHPSLEQLQGFALGTLTEEAADQLVEHLRQCAECEATLTQLEHSRDTVLESLRRNASQGESSVPGESAASLWELEEACVQALER
;
A
#
# COMPACT_ATOMS: atom_id res chain seq x y z
N MET A 1 5.40 17.24 -19.70
CA MET A 1 4.25 18.03 -19.21
C MET A 1 3.75 17.32 -17.96
N HIS A 2 3.62 18.02 -16.83
CA HIS A 2 3.17 17.38 -15.59
C HIS A 2 1.64 17.34 -15.53
N PRO A 3 1.04 16.28 -14.96
CA PRO A 3 -0.40 16.19 -14.72
C PRO A 3 -0.85 17.28 -13.74
N SER A 4 -2.09 17.73 -13.89
CA SER A 4 -2.66 18.69 -12.96
C SER A 4 -3.03 18.03 -11.62
N LEU A 5 -3.17 18.85 -10.57
CA LEU A 5 -3.61 18.36 -9.27
C LEU A 5 -4.99 17.71 -9.33
N GLU A 6 -5.91 18.25 -10.14
CA GLU A 6 -7.24 17.68 -10.34
C GLU A 6 -7.17 16.27 -10.97
N GLN A 7 -6.24 16.05 -11.90
CA GLN A 7 -6.02 14.74 -12.50
C GLN A 7 -5.49 13.74 -11.46
N LEU A 8 -4.50 14.12 -10.67
CA LEU A 8 -3.97 13.28 -9.58
C LEU A 8 -5.06 12.95 -8.54
N GLN A 9 -5.89 13.94 -8.19
CA GLN A 9 -7.01 13.72 -7.28
C GLN A 9 -8.08 12.79 -7.85
N GLY A 10 -8.41 12.95 -9.13
CA GLY A 10 -9.38 12.10 -9.82
C GLY A 10 -8.89 10.66 -9.95
N PHE A 11 -7.58 10.47 -10.14
CA PHE A 11 -6.95 9.15 -10.15
C PHE A 11 -7.08 8.46 -8.78
N ALA A 12 -6.70 9.17 -7.71
CA ALA A 12 -6.82 8.66 -6.34
C ALA A 12 -8.28 8.37 -5.91
N LEU A 13 -9.26 9.05 -6.52
CA LEU A 13 -10.70 8.81 -6.25
C LEU A 13 -11.33 7.80 -7.22
N GLY A 14 -10.61 7.32 -8.23
CA GLY A 14 -11.17 6.45 -9.27
C GLY A 14 -12.23 7.12 -10.16
N THR A 15 -12.17 8.44 -10.32
CA THR A 15 -13.14 9.22 -11.12
C THR A 15 -12.63 9.63 -12.50
N LEU A 16 -11.38 9.31 -12.83
CA LEU A 16 -10.87 9.50 -14.19
C LEU A 16 -11.48 8.50 -15.15
N THR A 17 -11.53 8.87 -16.43
CA THR A 17 -11.78 7.90 -17.50
C THR A 17 -10.61 6.92 -17.59
N GLU A 18 -10.87 5.73 -18.11
CA GLU A 18 -9.85 4.68 -18.31
C GLU A 18 -8.64 5.21 -19.10
N GLU A 19 -8.90 5.88 -20.23
CA GLU A 19 -7.86 6.47 -21.07
C GLU A 19 -7.00 7.51 -20.35
N ALA A 20 -7.60 8.32 -19.46
CA ALA A 20 -6.87 9.32 -18.68
C ALA A 20 -6.07 8.69 -17.53
N ALA A 21 -6.60 7.61 -16.94
CA ALA A 21 -5.90 6.85 -15.91
C ALA A 21 -4.66 6.14 -16.48
N ASP A 22 -4.77 5.50 -17.64
CA ASP A 22 -3.64 4.82 -18.30
C ASP A 22 -2.50 5.79 -18.66
N GLN A 23 -2.85 6.97 -19.20
CA GLN A 23 -1.86 8.02 -19.50
C GLN A 23 -1.14 8.49 -18.25
N LEU A 24 -1.88 8.62 -17.13
CA LEU A 24 -1.31 9.03 -15.87
C LEU A 24 -0.41 7.94 -15.27
N VAL A 25 -0.80 6.66 -15.35
CA VAL A 25 0.05 5.52 -14.94
C VAL A 25 1.38 5.53 -15.69
N GLU A 26 1.36 5.74 -16.99
CA GLU A 26 2.58 5.79 -17.78
C GLU A 26 3.48 6.97 -17.39
N HIS A 27 2.89 8.12 -17.06
CA HIS A 27 3.64 9.25 -16.52
C HIS A 27 4.25 8.95 -15.14
N LEU A 28 3.48 8.37 -14.23
CA LEU A 28 3.93 8.06 -12.86
C LEU A 28 5.11 7.10 -12.83
N ARG A 29 5.14 6.12 -13.74
CA ARG A 29 6.29 5.21 -13.93
C ARG A 29 7.60 5.92 -14.22
N GLN A 30 7.55 7.13 -14.77
CA GLN A 30 8.70 7.88 -15.24
C GLN A 30 8.96 9.15 -14.41
N CYS A 31 8.06 9.48 -13.47
CA CYS A 31 8.12 10.73 -12.71
C CYS A 31 7.88 10.50 -11.21
N ALA A 32 8.99 10.34 -10.47
CA ALA A 32 8.98 10.15 -9.02
C ALA A 32 8.35 11.32 -8.24
N GLU A 33 8.40 12.55 -8.77
CA GLU A 33 7.78 13.72 -8.14
C GLU A 33 6.24 13.61 -8.14
N CYS A 34 5.67 13.19 -9.27
CA CYS A 34 4.23 12.98 -9.39
C CYS A 34 3.77 11.76 -8.58
N GLU A 35 4.59 10.71 -8.52
CA GLU A 35 4.36 9.54 -7.67
C GLU A 35 4.33 9.92 -6.18
N ALA A 36 5.29 10.73 -5.72
CA ALA A 36 5.33 11.23 -4.35
C ALA A 36 4.11 12.11 -4.03
N THR A 37 3.73 12.98 -4.97
CA THR A 37 2.55 13.85 -4.83
C THR A 37 1.26 13.02 -4.71
N LEU A 38 1.11 12.00 -5.56
CA LEU A 38 -0.03 11.09 -5.50
C LEU A 38 -0.08 10.33 -4.17
N THR A 39 1.06 9.78 -3.73
CA THR A 39 1.18 9.08 -2.45
C THR A 39 0.76 9.97 -1.28
N GLN A 40 1.17 11.25 -1.28
CA GLN A 40 0.77 12.21 -0.25
C GLN A 40 -0.73 12.50 -0.28
N LEU A 41 -1.33 12.61 -1.47
CA LEU A 41 -2.77 12.80 -1.62
C LEU A 41 -3.57 11.62 -1.06
N GLU A 42 -3.13 10.38 -1.31
CA GLU A 42 -3.76 9.17 -0.78
C GLU A 42 -3.68 9.12 0.76
N HIS A 43 -2.50 9.41 1.34
CA HIS A 43 -2.31 9.43 2.79
C HIS A 43 -3.14 10.53 3.47
N SER A 44 -3.26 11.71 2.85
CA SER A 44 -4.04 12.82 3.42
C SER A 44 -5.55 12.52 3.50
N ARG A 45 -6.04 11.62 2.63
CA ARG A 45 -7.45 11.26 2.55
C ARG A 45 -7.85 10.16 3.53
N ASP A 46 -6.92 9.30 3.92
CA ASP A 46 -7.18 8.21 4.85
C ASP A 46 -6.77 8.52 6.29
N THR A 47 -7.47 9.47 6.89
CA THR A 47 -7.25 9.87 8.30
C THR A 47 -7.54 8.74 9.29
N VAL A 48 -8.36 7.76 8.91
CA VAL A 48 -8.71 6.60 9.74
C VAL A 48 -7.54 5.63 9.78
N LEU A 49 -7.02 5.20 8.62
CA LEU A 49 -5.84 4.33 8.57
C LEU A 49 -4.60 5.01 9.16
N GLU A 50 -4.41 6.30 8.93
CA GLU A 50 -3.34 7.09 9.55
C GLU A 50 -3.45 7.06 11.08
N SER A 51 -4.67 7.24 11.62
CA SER A 51 -4.90 7.17 13.07
C SER A 51 -4.66 5.77 13.63
N LEU A 52 -5.05 4.71 12.90
CA LEU A 52 -4.82 3.32 13.29
C LEU A 52 -3.33 2.96 13.26
N ARG A 53 -2.57 3.35 12.22
CA ARG A 53 -1.12 3.13 12.12
C ARG A 53 -0.36 3.87 13.22
N ARG A 54 -0.74 5.12 13.49
CA ARG A 54 -0.18 5.91 14.59
C ARG A 54 -0.46 5.25 15.92
N ASN A 55 -1.68 4.73 16.14
CA ASN A 55 -2.01 4.02 17.37
C ASN A 55 -1.21 2.71 17.51
N ALA A 56 -1.07 1.94 16.42
CA ALA A 56 -0.29 0.72 16.41
C ALA A 56 1.20 0.95 16.73
N SER A 57 1.79 2.04 16.22
CA SER A 57 3.19 2.42 16.51
C SER A 57 3.37 3.07 17.88
N GLN A 58 2.33 3.69 18.46
CA GLN A 58 2.34 4.23 19.82
C GLN A 58 2.04 3.15 20.89
N GLY A 59 1.61 1.95 20.47
CA GLY A 59 1.34 0.79 21.32
C GLY A 59 2.58 -0.04 21.67
N GLU A 60 3.79 0.43 21.34
CA GLU A 60 5.04 -0.28 21.62
C GLU A 60 5.42 -0.16 23.11
N SER A 61 4.70 -0.93 23.92
CA SER A 61 5.19 -1.50 25.16
C SER A 61 4.76 -2.96 25.18
N SER A 62 5.63 -3.82 24.63
CA SER A 62 5.61 -5.28 24.66
C SER A 62 4.52 -6.01 23.86
N VAL A 63 4.83 -6.31 22.60
CA VAL A 63 4.55 -7.65 22.07
C VAL A 63 5.90 -8.27 21.69
N PRO A 64 6.40 -9.30 22.41
CA PRO A 64 7.57 -10.03 21.96
C PRO A 64 7.22 -10.74 20.65
N GLY A 65 8.07 -10.54 19.64
CA GLY A 65 7.84 -10.98 18.27
C GLY A 65 7.35 -12.42 18.15
N GLU A 66 6.10 -12.57 17.73
CA GLU A 66 5.67 -13.76 17.02
C GLU A 66 6.43 -13.78 15.70
N SER A 67 7.45 -14.65 15.67
CA SER A 67 8.33 -14.80 14.54
C SER A 67 7.51 -15.41 13.39
N ALA A 68 7.37 -14.70 12.27
CA ALA A 68 6.82 -15.26 11.02
C ALA A 68 7.55 -16.54 10.55
N ALA A 69 8.70 -16.85 11.17
CA ALA A 69 9.40 -18.12 11.06
C ALA A 69 8.55 -19.35 11.48
N SER A 70 7.45 -19.22 12.22
CA SER A 70 6.67 -20.42 12.60
C SER A 70 5.61 -20.86 11.58
N LEU A 71 5.29 -20.05 10.57
CA LEU A 71 4.22 -20.39 9.62
C LEU A 71 4.69 -21.28 8.45
N TRP A 72 5.92 -21.11 7.96
CA TRP A 72 6.48 -21.94 6.89
C TRP A 72 6.90 -23.34 7.36
N GLU A 73 7.36 -23.49 8.61
CA GLU A 73 7.72 -24.79 9.20
C GLU A 73 6.51 -25.72 9.41
N LEU A 74 5.31 -25.15 9.62
CA LEU A 74 4.07 -25.93 9.75
C LEU A 74 3.55 -26.45 8.40
N GLU A 75 3.81 -25.74 7.30
CA GLU A 75 3.44 -26.19 5.96
C GLU A 75 4.30 -27.38 5.51
N GLU A 76 5.62 -27.34 5.74
CA GLU A 76 6.52 -28.47 5.41
C GLU A 76 6.18 -29.74 6.22
N ALA A 77 5.86 -29.59 7.51
CA ALA A 77 5.46 -30.71 8.36
C ALA A 77 4.16 -31.38 7.87
N CYS A 78 3.23 -30.59 7.30
CA CYS A 78 1.97 -31.09 6.75
C CYS A 78 2.20 -31.92 5.47
N VAL A 79 3.10 -31.45 4.59
CA VAL A 79 3.45 -32.16 3.35
C VAL A 79 4.10 -33.52 3.65
N GLN A 80 5.06 -33.58 4.58
CA GLN A 80 5.72 -34.84 4.93
C GLN A 80 4.80 -35.87 5.61
N ALA A 81 3.76 -35.42 6.31
CA ALA A 81 2.81 -36.31 6.98
C ALA A 81 1.83 -37.00 6.01
N LEU A 82 1.58 -36.42 4.83
CA LEU A 82 0.68 -36.96 3.81
C LEU A 82 1.36 -37.96 2.86
N GLU A 83 2.69 -37.99 2.82
CA GLU A 83 3.48 -38.87 1.95
C GLU A 83 3.91 -40.20 2.62
N ARG A 84 3.31 -40.56 3.77
CA ARG A 84 3.50 -41.85 4.46
C ARG A 84 2.22 -42.67 4.51
#